data_AF-A0A6F8ZSG6-F1
#
_entry.id   AF-A0A6F8ZSG6-F1
#
_cell.length_a   1.000
_cell.length_b   1.000
_cell.length_c   1.000
_cell.angle_alpha   90.00
_cell.angle_beta   90.00
_cell.angle_gamma   90.00
#
_symmetry.space_group_name_H-M   'P 1'
#
loop_
_entity.id
_entity.type
_entity.pdbx_description
1 polymer ?
#
loop_
_entity_poly.entity_id
_entity_poly.type
_entity_poly.pdbx_seq_one_letter_code
_entity_poly.pdbx_strand_id
1 'polypeptide(L)'
;MFCPTVCHFEEEELVEGDQKAVHYNSGRCQLSECRERTMHRVVMTTPCPELNCPESEQVTLTNRCCKVCRGHDFCAEGHGCVEHSDCINLEAGACCSCKGGFRPLRDDNAYCEGTQRILIE
;
A
#
# COMPACT_ATOMS: atom_id res chain seq x y z
N MET A 1 -14.34 -22.21 2.68
CA MET A 1 -14.09 -21.13 3.64
C MET A 1 -12.58 -21.01 3.79
N PHE A 2 -11.94 -20.06 3.10
CA PHE A 2 -10.51 -19.79 3.27
C PHE A 2 -10.36 -18.83 4.45
N CYS A 3 -9.64 -19.24 5.49
CA CYS A 3 -9.25 -18.34 6.56
C CYS A 3 -8.03 -17.55 6.07
N PRO A 4 -8.12 -16.22 5.88
CA PRO A 4 -6.95 -15.44 5.50
C PRO A 4 -5.88 -15.55 6.58
N THR A 5 -4.65 -15.80 6.15
CA THR A 5 -3.46 -15.77 7.01
C THR A 5 -3.19 -14.30 7.35
N VAL A 6 -3.48 -13.91 8.59
CA VAL A 6 -3.27 -12.53 9.09
C VAL A 6 -2.17 -12.49 10.15
N CYS A 7 -1.43 -11.40 10.18
CA CYS A 7 -0.51 -11.06 11.26
C CYS A 7 -1.13 -9.93 12.09
N HIS A 8 -1.07 -10.04 13.41
CA HIS A 8 -1.46 -8.96 14.30
C HIS A 8 -0.22 -8.15 14.66
N PHE A 9 -0.23 -6.87 14.34
CA PHE A 9 0.84 -5.94 14.66
C PHE A 9 0.27 -4.74 15.41
N GLU A 10 0.50 -4.70 16.72
CA GLU A 10 -0.13 -3.74 17.64
C GLU A 10 -1.67 -3.78 17.52
N GLU A 11 -2.30 -2.72 17.02
CA GLU A 11 -3.76 -2.63 16.80
C GLU A 11 -4.16 -2.83 15.32
N GLU A 12 -3.21 -3.17 14.45
CA GLU A 12 -3.45 -3.39 13.02
C GLU A 12 -3.41 -4.87 12.66
N GLU A 13 -4.32 -5.27 11.76
CA GLU A 13 -4.30 -6.57 11.10
C GLU A 13 -3.66 -6.42 9.72
N LEU A 14 -2.59 -7.18 9.48
CA LEU A 14 -1.84 -7.18 8.23
C LEU A 14 -2.06 -8.52 7.52
N VAL A 15 -2.21 -8.51 6.21
CA VAL A 15 -2.32 -9.75 5.41
C VAL A 15 -0.94 -10.18 4.90
N GLU A 16 -0.86 -11.42 4.44
CA GLU A 16 0.37 -11.97 3.82
C GLU A 16 0.97 -11.00 2.79
N GLY A 17 2.25 -10.66 2.96
CA GLY A 17 3.00 -9.74 2.10
C GLY A 17 2.95 -8.27 2.52
N ASP A 18 2.02 -7.87 3.40
CA ASP A 18 1.98 -6.49 3.91
C ASP A 18 3.24 -6.17 4.70
N GLN A 19 3.69 -4.92 4.57
CA GLN A 19 4.86 -4.41 5.26
C GLN A 19 4.51 -3.28 6.22
N LYS A 20 5.18 -3.26 7.37
CA LYS A 20 5.05 -2.23 8.40
C LYS A 20 6.42 -1.75 8.87
N ALA A 21 6.61 -0.44 8.88
CA ALA A 21 7.80 0.25 9.32
C ALA A 21 7.57 0.86 10.71
N VAL A 22 8.49 0.56 11.63
CA VAL A 22 8.56 1.18 12.96
C VAL A 22 9.73 2.15 13.00
N HIS A 23 9.44 3.41 13.25
CA HIS A 23 10.44 4.49 13.34
C HIS A 23 10.76 4.76 14.81
N TYR A 24 12.03 4.66 15.20
CA TYR A 24 12.49 4.92 16.56
C TYR A 24 13.06 6.35 16.69
N ASN A 25 12.97 6.94 17.88
CA ASN A 25 13.52 8.26 18.17
C ASN A 25 15.04 8.39 17.95
N SER A 26 15.76 7.25 17.88
CA SER A 26 17.19 7.22 17.56
C SER A 26 17.50 7.42 16.06
N GLY A 27 16.48 7.61 15.22
CA GLY A 27 16.61 7.66 13.76
C GLY A 27 16.71 6.29 13.09
N ARG A 28 16.65 5.20 13.88
CA ARG A 28 16.59 3.83 13.34
C ARG A 28 15.17 3.54 12.84
N CYS A 29 15.05 2.85 11.72
CA CYS A 29 13.80 2.27 11.26
C CYS A 29 13.90 0.74 11.16
N GLN A 30 12.84 0.05 11.56
CA GLN A 30 12.69 -1.39 11.40
C GLN A 30 11.49 -1.70 10.52
N LEU A 31 11.74 -2.29 9.35
CA LEU A 31 10.72 -2.80 8.46
C LEU A 31 10.44 -4.27 8.78
N SER A 32 9.17 -4.63 8.81
CA SER A 32 8.71 -6.01 9.01
C SER A 32 7.65 -6.35 7.98
N GLU A 33 7.59 -7.60 7.54
CA GLU A 33 6.64 -8.12 6.56
C GLU A 33 5.83 -9.27 7.19
N CYS A 34 4.53 -9.29 6.95
CA CYS A 34 3.68 -10.39 7.37
C CYS A 34 3.94 -11.61 6.47
N ARG A 35 4.46 -12.69 7.06
CA ARG A 35 4.58 -13.99 6.39
C ARG A 35 4.15 -15.12 7.32
N GLU A 36 3.30 -16.00 6.83
CA GLU A 36 2.87 -17.20 7.54
C GLU A 36 2.32 -16.91 8.96
N ARG A 37 1.48 -15.87 9.12
CA ARG A 37 0.93 -15.36 10.41
C ARG A 37 1.95 -14.74 11.36
N THR A 38 3.19 -14.54 10.94
CA THR A 38 4.25 -13.96 11.77
C THR A 38 4.86 -12.73 11.11
N MET A 39 5.26 -11.74 11.91
CA MET A 39 5.96 -10.56 11.40
C MET A 39 7.46 -10.84 11.31
N HIS A 40 7.99 -10.86 10.09
CA HIS A 40 9.40 -11.10 9.81
C HIS A 40 10.13 -9.81 9.52
N ARG A 41 11.26 -9.58 10.19
CA ARG A 41 12.10 -8.41 9.95
C ARG A 41 12.67 -8.43 8.53
N VAL A 42 12.49 -7.35 7.81
CA VAL A 42 13.10 -7.10 6.50
C VAL A 42 14.37 -6.29 6.69
N VAL A 43 15.48 -6.79 6.15
CA VAL A 43 16.76 -6.09 6.16
C VAL A 43 16.85 -5.25 4.90
N MET A 44 16.93 -3.92 5.06
CA MET A 44 17.24 -3.03 3.94
C MET A 44 18.69 -3.22 3.53
N THR A 45 18.89 -3.62 2.27
CA THR A 45 20.21 -3.79 1.66
C THR A 45 20.71 -2.52 0.98
N THR A 46 19.80 -1.61 0.62
CA THR A 46 20.10 -0.33 -0.02
C THR A 46 19.86 0.84 0.94
N PRO A 47 20.73 1.86 0.92
CA PRO A 47 20.47 3.10 1.66
C PRO A 47 19.27 3.84 1.04
N CYS A 48 18.65 4.72 1.83
CA CYS A 48 17.58 5.55 1.31
C CYS A 48 18.11 6.54 0.26
N PRO A 49 17.32 6.82 -0.78
CA PRO A 49 17.70 7.81 -1.77
C PRO A 49 17.76 9.21 -1.13
N GLU A 50 18.68 10.02 -1.62
CA GLU A 50 18.73 11.46 -1.29
C GLU A 50 17.46 12.14 -1.83
N LEU A 51 16.82 12.94 -0.98
CA LEU A 51 15.61 13.68 -1.34
C LEU A 51 15.97 15.10 -1.78
N ASN A 52 15.28 15.58 -2.80
CA ASN A 52 15.47 16.92 -3.37
C ASN A 52 14.49 17.97 -2.82
N CYS A 53 13.82 17.66 -1.71
CA CYS A 53 12.85 18.51 -1.04
C CYS A 53 13.28 18.80 0.42
N PRO A 54 12.83 19.92 1.01
CA PRO A 54 13.15 20.25 2.40
C PRO A 54 12.51 19.25 3.38
N GLU A 55 13.06 19.12 4.59
CA GLU A 55 12.55 18.22 5.63
C GLU A 55 11.06 18.44 5.94
N SER A 56 10.57 19.68 5.84
CA SER A 56 9.16 20.04 6.03
C SER A 56 8.21 19.44 5.00
N GLU A 57 8.73 19.00 3.85
CA GLU A 57 7.98 18.37 2.77
C GLU A 57 8.25 16.86 2.69
N GLN A 58 9.07 16.31 3.58
CA GLN A 58 9.33 14.88 3.62
C GLN A 58 8.20 14.15 4.32
N VAL A 59 7.66 13.13 3.66
CA VAL A 59 6.56 12.31 4.15
C VAL A 59 7.12 10.99 4.70
N THR A 60 6.81 10.70 5.96
CA THR A 60 7.09 9.40 6.58
C THR A 60 6.01 8.41 6.19
N LEU A 61 6.42 7.20 5.82
CA LEU A 61 5.52 6.16 5.34
C LEU A 61 5.40 5.03 6.35
N THR A 62 4.23 4.40 6.40
CA THR A 62 3.91 3.33 7.35
C THR A 62 4.42 1.97 6.88
N ASN A 63 4.63 1.78 5.58
CA ASN A 63 5.02 0.51 4.98
C ASN A 63 6.46 0.48 4.46
N ARG A 64 7.24 1.55 4.68
CA ARG A 64 8.64 1.63 4.27
C ARG A 64 9.43 2.59 5.16
N CYS A 65 10.73 2.34 5.29
CA CYS A 65 11.59 3.17 6.11
C CYS A 65 12.04 4.46 5.42
N CYS A 66 12.19 4.45 4.10
CA CYS A 66 12.62 5.63 3.37
C CYS A 66 11.45 6.60 3.20
N LYS A 67 11.71 7.87 3.52
CA LYS A 67 10.78 8.96 3.27
C LYS A 67 10.73 9.27 1.78
N VAL A 68 9.68 9.97 1.38
CA VAL A 68 9.52 10.53 0.04
C VAL A 68 9.21 12.02 0.13
N CYS A 69 9.30 12.73 -0.99
CA CYS A 69 8.86 14.12 -1.06
C CYS A 69 7.35 14.21 -1.20
N ARG A 70 6.75 15.29 -0.70
CA ARG A 70 5.34 15.60 -0.94
C ARG A 70 5.06 15.66 -2.44
N GLY A 71 3.97 15.03 -2.87
CA GLY A 71 3.62 14.92 -4.29
C GLY A 71 4.33 13.80 -5.02
N HIS A 72 5.03 12.90 -4.31
CA HIS A 72 5.58 11.67 -4.87
C HIS A 72 4.52 10.86 -5.61
N ASP A 73 4.88 10.37 -6.80
CA ASP A 73 3.99 9.60 -7.66
C ASP A 73 4.11 8.11 -7.32
N PHE A 74 3.30 7.66 -6.37
CA PHE A 74 3.18 6.26 -5.97
C PHE A 74 2.58 5.38 -7.07
N CYS A 75 1.71 5.94 -7.92
CA CYS A 75 1.14 5.23 -9.06
C CYS A 75 2.20 4.86 -10.10
N ALA A 76 3.24 5.68 -10.26
CA ALA A 76 4.38 5.39 -11.13
C ALA A 76 5.32 4.30 -10.59
N GLU A 77 5.23 3.91 -9.32
CA GLU A 77 6.04 2.83 -8.72
C GLU A 77 5.59 1.42 -9.18
N GLY A 78 4.47 1.31 -9.90
CA GLY A 78 3.99 0.04 -10.43
C GLY A 78 3.07 -0.73 -9.47
N HIS A 79 2.42 -0.05 -8.53
CA HIS A 79 1.38 -0.69 -7.71
C HIS A 79 0.19 -1.08 -8.59
N GLY A 80 0.01 -2.40 -8.74
CA GLY A 80 -0.85 -3.08 -9.70
C GLY A 80 -2.34 -2.96 -9.45
N CYS A 81 -2.91 -1.78 -9.65
CA CYS A 81 -4.34 -1.65 -9.92
C CYS A 81 -4.70 -2.50 -11.14
N VAL A 82 -5.71 -3.36 -11.00
CA VAL A 82 -6.09 -4.32 -12.05
C VAL A 82 -6.94 -3.65 -13.13
N GLU A 83 -7.33 -4.42 -14.15
CA GLU A 83 -8.24 -3.94 -15.20
C GLU A 83 -9.48 -3.24 -14.63
N HIS A 84 -9.90 -2.18 -15.34
CA HIS A 84 -11.06 -1.36 -15.00
C HIS A 84 -10.96 -0.57 -13.68
N SER A 85 -9.77 -0.45 -13.10
CA SER A 85 -9.48 0.48 -12.02
C SER A 85 -8.48 1.56 -12.44
N ASP A 86 -8.55 2.71 -11.77
CA ASP A 86 -7.58 3.81 -11.87
C ASP A 86 -6.79 3.90 -10.56
N CYS A 87 -5.50 4.17 -10.68
CA CYS A 87 -4.65 4.45 -9.53
C CYS A 87 -4.81 5.91 -9.10
N ILE A 88 -5.00 6.14 -7.81
CA ILE A 88 -5.12 7.46 -7.19
C ILE A 88 -3.95 7.65 -6.25
N ASN A 89 -3.13 8.67 -6.51
CA ASN A 89 -2.06 9.09 -5.61
C ASN A 89 -2.64 9.73 -4.34
N LEU A 90 -2.14 9.28 -3.19
CA LEU A 90 -2.43 9.82 -1.87
C LEU A 90 -1.17 10.49 -1.31
N GLU A 91 -1.30 11.19 -0.18
CA GLU A 91 -0.17 11.87 0.46
C GLU A 91 0.94 10.90 0.89
N ALA A 92 0.56 9.70 1.36
CA ALA A 92 1.46 8.68 1.88
C ALA A 92 1.20 7.29 1.27
N GLY A 93 0.91 7.22 -0.04
CA GLY A 93 0.71 5.97 -0.77
C GLY A 93 -0.13 6.14 -2.03
N ALA A 94 -0.67 5.04 -2.53
CA ALA A 94 -1.67 5.03 -3.60
C ALA A 94 -2.80 4.07 -3.26
N CYS A 95 -3.96 4.27 -3.89
CA CYS A 95 -5.10 3.37 -3.80
C CYS A 95 -5.73 3.19 -5.18
N CYS A 96 -6.39 2.05 -5.41
CA CYS A 96 -7.13 1.79 -6.64
C CYS A 96 -8.59 2.21 -6.47
N SER A 97 -9.19 2.70 -7.55
CA SER A 97 -10.61 3.04 -7.60
C SER A 97 -11.23 2.54 -8.89
N CYS A 98 -12.43 1.97 -8.81
CA CYS A 98 -13.12 1.46 -9.99
C CYS A 98 -13.52 2.61 -10.94
N LYS A 99 -13.32 2.37 -12.25
CA LYS A 99 -13.79 3.27 -13.32
C LYS A 99 -15.31 3.39 -13.32
N GLY A 100 -15.81 4.49 -13.87
CA GLY A 100 -17.25 4.69 -14.04
C GLY A 100 -17.92 3.52 -14.77
N GLY A 101 -19.00 2.98 -14.18
CA GLY A 101 -19.72 1.81 -14.70
C GLY A 101 -19.23 0.46 -14.16
N PHE A 102 -18.15 0.46 -13.37
CA PHE A 102 -17.63 -0.72 -12.69
C PHE A 102 -17.86 -0.60 -11.18
N ARG A 103 -18.14 -1.73 -10.54
CA ARG A 103 -18.35 -1.82 -9.09
C ARG A 103 -17.25 -2.66 -8.46
N PRO A 104 -16.81 -2.32 -7.25
CA PRO A 104 -15.85 -3.13 -6.52
C PRO A 104 -16.47 -4.49 -6.15
N LEU A 105 -15.72 -5.56 -6.39
CA LEU A 105 -16.06 -6.90 -5.91
C LEU A 105 -15.69 -7.08 -4.43
N ARG A 106 -14.83 -6.21 -3.91
CA ARG A 106 -14.24 -6.23 -2.57
C ARG A 106 -14.01 -4.80 -2.09
N ASP A 107 -13.97 -4.60 -0.78
CA ASP A 107 -13.81 -3.27 -0.16
C ASP A 107 -12.47 -2.60 -0.50
N ASP A 108 -11.48 -3.35 -0.99
CA ASP A 108 -10.17 -2.85 -1.43
C ASP A 108 -10.20 -2.12 -2.78
N ASN A 109 -11.33 -2.14 -3.51
CA ASN A 109 -11.51 -1.59 -4.86
C ASN A 109 -10.46 -2.06 -5.89
N ALA A 110 -9.70 -3.10 -5.54
CA ALA A 110 -8.64 -3.62 -6.38
C ALA A 110 -9.20 -4.49 -7.51
N TYR A 111 -10.45 -4.95 -7.41
CA TYR A 111 -11.11 -5.79 -8.42
C TYR A 111 -12.47 -5.20 -8.79
N CYS A 112 -12.61 -4.82 -10.06
CA CYS A 112 -13.77 -4.08 -10.55
C CYS A 112 -14.52 -4.89 -11.61
N GLU A 113 -15.80 -5.19 -11.38
CA GLU A 113 -16.68 -5.87 -12.34
C GLU A 113 -17.59 -4.86 -13.03
N GLY A 114 -17.79 -5.02 -14.34
CA GLY A 114 -18.73 -4.20 -15.10
C GLY A 114 -20.15 -4.43 -14.61
N THR A 115 -20.95 -3.36 -14.52
CA THR A 115 -22.40 -3.53 -14.44
C THR A 115 -22.90 -4.02 -15.79
N GLN A 116 -22.98 -5.35 -15.98
CA GLN A 116 -23.71 -5.90 -17.12
C GLN A 116 -25.18 -5.54 -16.93
N ARG A 117 -25.58 -4.39 -17.51
CA ARG A 117 -26.97 -4.10 -17.77
C ARG A 117 -27.45 -5.22 -18.69
N ILE A 118 -28.12 -6.21 -18.11
CA ILE A 118 -28.99 -7.09 -18.87
C ILE A 118 -30.06 -6.16 -19.44
N LEU A 119 -29.86 -5.72 -20.69
CA LEU A 119 -30.96 -5.25 -21.52
C LEU A 119 -31.81 -6.50 -21.73
N ILE A 120 -32.85 -6.64 -20.93
CA ILE A 120 -33.94 -7.56 -21.21
C ILE A 120 -34.68 -6.89 -22.38
N GLU A 121 -34.37 -7.31 -23.61
CA GLU A 121 -35.24 -7.05 -24.77
C GLU A 121 -36.56 -7.82 -24.63
#